data_AF-A0A7V9LY61-F1
#
_entry.id   AF-A0A7V9LY61-F1
#
_cell.length_a   1.000
_cell.length_b   1.000
_cell.length_c   1.000
_cell.angle_alpha   90.00
_cell.angle_beta   90.00
_cell.angle_gamma   90.00
#
_symmetry.space_group_name_H-M   'P 1'
#
loop_
_entity.id
_entity.type
_entity.pdbx_description
1 polymer ?
#
loop_
_entity_poly.entity_id
_entity_poly.type
_entity_poly.pdbx_seq_one_letter_code
_entity_poly.pdbx_strand_id
1 'polypeptide(L)'
;MTAILGRRTFLAGTAAAVAGATVLRDTRPAAAATVRADPFLLGVASGDPLPGAVVIWTRLVRDLFDPASVGTVAIAVDWMVAEDPDFHSVVRRGTAAARPELAHSVHVDVRGLQPDRVYY
;
A
#
# COMPACT_ATOMS: atom_id res chain seq x y z
N MET A 1 15.39 -27.34 -58.81
CA MET A 1 15.98 -26.78 -57.57
C MET A 1 16.39 -27.95 -56.70
N THR A 2 17.65 -28.36 -56.85
CA THR A 2 18.13 -29.71 -56.48
C THR A 2 18.72 -29.69 -55.09
N ALA A 3 18.12 -30.43 -54.15
CA ALA A 3 18.74 -30.70 -52.85
C ALA A 3 19.73 -31.86 -52.99
N ILE A 4 21.00 -31.63 -52.65
CA ILE A 4 21.99 -32.70 -52.48
C ILE A 4 22.61 -32.49 -51.10
N LEU A 5 22.20 -33.33 -50.13
CA LEU A 5 22.87 -33.44 -48.84
C LEU A 5 24.26 -34.06 -49.03
N GLY A 6 25.29 -33.26 -48.76
CA GLY A 6 26.67 -33.69 -48.66
C GLY A 6 26.99 -34.22 -47.25
N ARG A 7 27.00 -35.54 -47.14
CA ARG A 7 27.67 -36.31 -46.09
C ARG A 7 29.20 -36.12 -46.20
N ARG A 8 29.88 -35.89 -45.07
CA ARG A 8 31.34 -35.93 -44.84
C ARG A 8 32.04 -34.57 -44.74
N THR A 9 32.73 -34.43 -43.60
CA THR A 9 33.89 -33.56 -43.38
C THR A 9 33.48 -32.12 -43.06
N PHE A 10 33.39 -31.71 -41.80
CA PHE A 10 34.59 -31.41 -41.02
C PHE A 10 34.29 -31.46 -39.51
N LEU A 11 34.52 -32.62 -38.89
CA LEU A 11 34.76 -32.71 -37.44
C LEU A 11 36.27 -32.56 -37.24
N ALA A 12 36.71 -31.44 -36.66
CA ALA A 12 37.99 -31.35 -35.96
C ALA A 12 38.06 -29.99 -35.25
N GLY A 13 38.10 -29.98 -33.92
CA GLY A 13 38.40 -28.74 -33.20
C GLY A 13 38.06 -28.71 -31.72
N THR A 14 38.65 -29.65 -30.96
CA THR A 14 39.12 -29.46 -29.58
C THR A 14 38.15 -28.95 -28.50
N ALA A 15 37.90 -29.84 -27.54
CA ALA A 15 37.37 -29.57 -26.21
C ALA A 15 38.18 -28.49 -25.47
N ALA A 16 37.48 -27.52 -24.89
CA ALA A 16 37.94 -26.75 -23.76
C ALA A 16 36.86 -26.83 -22.68
N ALA A 17 37.12 -27.62 -21.65
CA ALA A 17 36.30 -27.70 -20.46
C ALA A 17 36.39 -26.36 -19.71
N VAL A 18 35.34 -25.54 -19.79
CA VAL A 18 35.16 -24.41 -18.89
C VAL A 18 34.32 -24.94 -17.72
N ALA A 19 34.95 -25.06 -16.55
CA ALA A 19 34.28 -25.34 -15.30
C ALA A 19 33.27 -24.20 -15.01
N GLY A 20 32.01 -24.42 -15.37
CA GLY A 20 30.93 -23.50 -15.08
C GLY A 20 30.60 -23.53 -13.60
N ALA A 21 31.14 -22.57 -12.84
CA ALA A 21 30.63 -22.26 -11.52
C ALA A 21 29.15 -21.86 -11.66
N THR A 22 28.24 -22.74 -11.24
CA THR A 22 26.82 -22.42 -11.11
C THR A 22 26.67 -21.43 -9.96
N VAL A 23 26.80 -20.15 -10.26
CA VAL A 23 26.31 -19.11 -9.37
C VAL A 23 24.80 -19.27 -9.40
N LEU A 24 24.21 -19.86 -8.35
CA LEU A 24 22.77 -19.71 -8.13
C LEU A 24 22.54 -18.20 -7.96
N ARG A 25 22.19 -17.54 -9.06
CA ARG A 25 21.61 -16.22 -9.01
C ARG A 25 20.27 -16.39 -8.33
N ASP A 26 20.24 -16.02 -7.06
CA ASP A 26 19.02 -15.80 -6.33
C ASP A 26 18.26 -14.67 -7.02
N THR A 27 17.47 -15.03 -8.04
CA THR A 27 16.51 -14.14 -8.69
C THR A 27 15.28 -14.03 -7.80
N ARG A 28 15.47 -13.69 -6.53
CA ARG A 28 14.39 -13.05 -5.81
C ARG A 28 14.22 -11.71 -6.50
N PRO A 29 13.01 -11.37 -7.00
CA PRO A 29 12.77 -9.97 -7.28
C PRO A 29 13.12 -9.26 -5.98
N ALA A 30 14.10 -8.36 -6.02
CA ALA A 30 14.17 -7.33 -5.02
C ALA A 30 12.77 -6.72 -5.07
N ALA A 31 11.94 -7.06 -4.08
CA ALA A 31 10.74 -6.32 -3.84
C ALA A 31 11.28 -4.92 -3.62
N ALA A 32 11.26 -4.11 -4.68
CA ALA A 32 11.47 -2.70 -4.56
C ALA A 32 10.48 -2.35 -3.46
N ALA A 33 11.01 -2.07 -2.28
CA ALA A 33 10.26 -1.40 -1.26
C ALA A 33 10.00 -0.04 -1.91
N THR A 34 8.99 0.02 -2.78
CA THR A 34 8.28 1.23 -3.07
C THR A 34 7.84 1.59 -1.67
N VAL A 35 8.58 2.51 -1.04
CA VAL A 35 8.15 3.18 0.17
C VAL A 35 6.73 3.57 -0.17
N ARG A 36 5.76 2.87 0.43
CA ARG A 36 4.35 3.19 0.23
C ARG A 36 4.30 4.63 0.68
N ALA A 37 4.17 5.55 -0.28
CA ALA A 37 4.05 6.97 0.03
C ALA A 37 2.93 7.07 1.06
N ASP A 38 3.22 7.73 2.18
CA ASP A 38 2.26 7.93 3.25
C ASP A 38 0.97 8.50 2.64
N PRO A 39 -0.16 7.77 2.69
CA PRO A 39 -1.39 8.24 2.06
C PRO A 39 -2.04 9.38 2.85
N PHE A 40 -1.56 9.70 4.06
CA PHE A 40 -2.12 10.72 4.95
C PHE A 40 -1.41 12.06 4.83
N LEU A 41 -1.04 12.48 3.61
CA LEU A 41 -0.33 13.75 3.36
C LEU A 41 -1.11 15.01 3.81
N LEU A 42 -2.43 14.89 3.96
CA LEU A 42 -3.30 15.95 4.48
C LEU A 42 -3.59 15.83 5.99
N GLY A 43 -2.98 14.84 6.65
CA GLY A 43 -3.16 14.57 8.07
C GLY A 43 -4.53 13.99 8.42
N VAL A 44 -4.88 14.15 9.69
CA VAL A 44 -6.15 13.75 10.30
C VAL A 44 -6.76 14.95 11.00
N ALA A 45 -8.08 14.98 11.11
CA ALA A 45 -8.81 16.03 11.79
C ALA A 45 -9.99 15.45 12.59
N SER A 46 -10.49 16.23 13.55
CA SER A 46 -11.72 15.95 14.29
C SER A 46 -12.59 17.20 14.37
N GLY A 47 -13.91 17.05 14.41
CA GLY A 47 -14.84 18.17 14.45
C GLY A 47 -16.26 17.79 14.85
N ASP A 48 -17.15 18.79 14.88
CA ASP A 48 -18.57 18.69 15.25
C ASP A 48 -18.83 17.88 16.54
N PRO A 49 -18.18 18.23 17.68
CA PRO A 49 -18.34 17.48 18.91
C PRO A 49 -19.75 17.63 19.50
N LEU A 50 -20.26 16.51 20.01
CA LEU A 50 -21.40 16.41 20.92
C LEU A 50 -20.91 15.82 22.26
N PRO A 51 -21.71 15.88 23.34
CA PRO A 51 -21.31 15.31 24.63
C PRO A 51 -20.87 13.85 24.58
N GLY A 52 -21.33 13.06 23.60
CA GLY A 52 -20.90 11.67 23.45
C GLY A 52 -20.48 11.28 22.05
N ALA A 53 -20.15 12.25 21.19
CA ALA A 53 -19.76 11.97 19.82
C ALA A 53 -18.80 13.01 19.25
N VAL A 54 -18.05 12.62 18.22
CA VAL A 54 -17.20 13.50 17.43
C VAL A 54 -17.05 12.92 16.03
N VAL A 55 -16.93 13.76 15.02
CA VAL A 55 -16.54 13.32 13.67
C VAL A 55 -15.02 13.26 13.59
N ILE A 56 -14.46 12.15 13.14
CA ILE A 56 -13.06 12.06 12.71
C ILE A 56 -12.98 12.01 11.18
N TRP A 57 -11.96 12.65 10.65
CA TRP A 57 -11.78 12.86 9.22
C TRP A 57 -10.33 12.64 8.79
N THR A 58 -10.17 12.08 7.60
CA THR A 58 -8.92 12.13 6.83
C THR A 58 -9.22 12.03 5.34
N ARG A 59 -8.21 12.26 4.50
CA ARG A 59 -8.29 12.01 3.06
C ARG A 59 -7.03 11.36 2.56
N LEU A 60 -7.20 10.22 1.88
CA LEU A 60 -6.08 9.54 1.23
C LEU A 60 -5.66 10.33 0.00
N VAL A 61 -4.37 10.59 -0.13
CA VAL A 61 -3.75 11.28 -1.28
C VAL A 61 -2.36 10.70 -1.52
N ARG A 62 -1.98 10.41 -2.77
CA ARG A 62 -0.60 10.01 -3.11
C ARG A 62 0.24 11.16 -3.64
N ASP A 63 -0.41 12.15 -4.25
CA ASP A 63 0.18 13.40 -4.74
C ASP A 63 -0.77 14.56 -4.43
N LEU A 64 -0.28 15.57 -3.69
CA LEU A 64 -1.06 16.73 -3.25
C LEU A 64 -1.60 17.58 -4.41
N PHE A 65 -0.96 17.51 -5.58
CA PHE A 65 -1.33 18.27 -6.77
C PHE A 65 -2.10 17.45 -7.79
N ASP A 66 -2.27 16.14 -7.57
CA ASP A 66 -3.13 15.25 -8.36
C ASP A 66 -4.23 14.62 -7.48
N PRO A 67 -5.45 15.18 -7.49
CA PRO A 67 -6.59 14.66 -6.74
C PRO A 67 -7.00 13.23 -7.12
N ALA A 68 -6.63 12.75 -8.31
CA ALA A 68 -6.96 11.41 -8.80
C ALA A 68 -5.87 10.36 -8.48
N SER A 69 -4.78 10.78 -7.82
CA SER A 69 -3.58 9.98 -7.58
C SER A 69 -3.82 8.67 -6.79
N VAL A 70 -4.95 8.54 -6.09
CA VAL A 70 -5.29 7.33 -5.33
C VAL A 70 -5.89 6.22 -6.21
N GLY A 71 -6.44 6.57 -7.37
CA GLY A 71 -7.08 5.66 -8.32
C GLY A 71 -8.61 5.65 -8.24
N THR A 72 -9.26 4.64 -8.80
CA THR A 72 -10.73 4.57 -8.97
C THR A 72 -11.41 3.51 -8.10
N VAL A 73 -10.67 2.91 -7.16
CA VAL A 73 -11.18 1.84 -6.30
C VAL A 73 -11.36 2.37 -4.87
N ALA A 74 -12.43 1.92 -4.21
CA ALA A 74 -12.66 2.22 -2.80
C ALA A 74 -11.64 1.50 -1.91
N ILE A 75 -11.09 2.20 -0.92
CA ILE A 75 -10.07 1.66 -0.02
C ILE A 75 -10.67 1.56 1.38
N ALA A 76 -10.56 0.39 2.01
CA ALA A 76 -10.92 0.22 3.41
C ALA A 76 -9.86 0.86 4.30
N VAL A 77 -10.30 1.70 5.24
CA VAL A 77 -9.45 2.40 6.21
C VAL A 77 -9.91 2.04 7.61
N ASP A 78 -9.03 1.40 8.37
CA ASP A 78 -9.27 1.11 9.78
C ASP A 78 -9.05 2.36 10.61
N TRP A 79 -9.89 2.55 11.63
CA TRP A 79 -9.81 3.69 12.54
C TRP A 79 -10.00 3.22 13.99
N MET A 80 -9.41 3.95 14.91
CA MET A 80 -9.50 3.73 16.35
C MET A 80 -9.62 5.07 17.07
N VAL A 81 -10.21 5.04 18.26
CA VAL A 81 -10.20 6.13 19.24
C VAL A 81 -9.82 5.53 20.58
N ALA A 82 -8.85 6.13 21.25
CA ALA A 82 -8.29 5.67 22.52
C ALA A 82 -8.31 6.76 23.60
N GLU A 83 -8.19 6.34 24.86
CA GLU A 83 -8.08 7.24 26.02
C GLU A 83 -6.65 7.71 26.28
N ASP A 84 -5.67 7.04 25.66
CA ASP A 84 -4.24 7.30 25.80
C ASP A 84 -3.55 7.39 24.44
N PRO A 85 -2.47 8.18 24.32
CA PRO A 85 -1.80 8.44 23.04
C PRO A 85 -1.05 7.23 22.47
N ASP A 86 -0.77 6.22 23.30
CA ASP A 86 -0.10 4.98 22.88
C ASP A 86 -1.11 3.90 22.44
N PHE A 87 -2.41 4.23 22.46
CA PHE A 87 -3.53 3.36 22.06
C PHE A 87 -3.60 2.04 22.84
N HIS A 88 -3.24 2.04 24.13
CA HIS A 88 -3.40 0.88 25.01
C HIS A 88 -4.86 0.66 25.43
N SER A 89 -5.65 1.72 25.55
CA SER A 89 -7.07 1.73 25.93
C SER A 89 -7.94 2.21 24.77
N VAL A 90 -8.16 1.34 23.78
CA VAL A 90 -9.04 1.61 22.63
C VAL A 90 -10.50 1.49 23.05
N VAL A 91 -11.23 2.60 22.99
CA VAL A 91 -12.65 2.66 23.36
C VAL A 91 -13.59 2.51 22.17
N ARG A 92 -13.16 2.89 20.97
CA ARG A 92 -13.91 2.71 19.71
C ARG A 92 -12.97 2.33 18.58
N ARG A 93 -13.47 1.51 17.65
CA ARG A 93 -12.75 1.14 16.44
C ARG A 93 -13.71 0.68 15.36
N GLY A 94 -13.25 0.68 14.12
CA GLY A 94 -13.99 0.13 13.00
C GLY A 94 -13.24 0.31 11.69
N THR A 95 -13.98 0.15 10.60
CA THR A 95 -13.47 0.33 9.24
C THR A 95 -14.43 1.25 8.48
N ALA A 96 -13.89 2.17 7.69
CA ALA A 96 -14.64 3.06 6.81
C ALA A 96 -14.10 2.96 5.38
N ALA A 97 -14.97 3.18 4.40
CA ALA A 97 -14.58 3.14 2.99
C ALA A 97 -14.20 4.54 2.50
N ALA A 98 -12.93 4.72 2.13
CA ALA A 98 -12.46 5.86 1.36
C ALA A 98 -12.86 5.68 -0.11
N ARG A 99 -13.97 6.30 -0.49
CA ARG A 99 -14.59 6.12 -1.80
C ARG A 99 -14.07 7.13 -2.84
N PRO A 100 -13.85 6.74 -4.11
CA PRO A 100 -13.42 7.66 -5.16
C PRO A 100 -14.38 8.83 -5.38
N GLU A 101 -15.69 8.58 -5.24
CA GLU A 101 -16.74 9.61 -5.44
C GLU A 101 -16.68 10.72 -4.37
N LEU A 102 -16.00 10.44 -3.25
CA LEU A 102 -15.74 11.38 -2.15
C LEU A 102 -14.26 11.75 -2.08
N ALA A 103 -13.53 11.63 -3.20
CA ALA A 103 -12.12 11.93 -3.32
C ALA A 103 -11.23 11.20 -2.30
N HIS A 104 -11.61 9.96 -1.96
CA HIS A 104 -10.99 9.11 -0.95
C HIS A 104 -10.90 9.75 0.44
N SER A 105 -11.85 10.64 0.75
CA SER A 105 -12.06 11.09 2.12
C SER A 105 -12.75 10.01 2.96
N VAL A 106 -12.44 10.02 4.25
CA VAL A 106 -13.04 9.18 5.28
C VAL A 106 -13.69 10.12 6.28
N HIS A 107 -14.95 9.86 6.59
CA HIS A 107 -15.71 10.55 7.63
C HIS A 107 -16.33 9.49 8.53
N VAL A 108 -16.08 9.57 9.83
CA VAL A 108 -16.65 8.66 10.82
C VAL A 108 -17.27 9.47 11.93
N ASP A 109 -18.58 9.31 12.13
CA ASP A 109 -19.30 9.79 13.31
C ASP A 109 -19.09 8.79 14.46
N VAL A 110 -18.10 9.08 15.31
CA VAL A 110 -17.75 8.22 16.44
C VAL A 110 -18.68 8.55 17.59
N ARG A 111 -19.45 7.56 18.05
CA ARG A 111 -20.48 7.73 19.10
C ARG A 111 -20.24 6.92 20.36
N GLY A 112 -20.91 7.33 21.43
CA GLY A 112 -20.90 6.68 22.74
C GLY A 112 -19.64 6.96 23.55
N LEU A 113 -19.00 8.09 23.29
CA LEU A 113 -17.89 8.60 24.09
C LEU A 113 -18.44 9.20 25.39
N GLN A 114 -17.61 9.24 26.43
CA GLN A 114 -17.90 10.04 27.63
C GLN A 114 -17.69 11.54 27.32
N PRO A 115 -18.55 12.43 27.87
CA PRO A 115 -18.39 13.88 27.75
C PRO A 115 -17.17 14.38 28.51
N ASP A 116 -16.73 15.58 28.12
CA ASP A 116 -15.65 16.34 28.79
C ASP A 116 -14.37 15.52 28.99
N ARG A 117 -14.01 14.75 27.94
CA ARG A 117 -12.84 13.86 27.95
C ARG A 117 -12.02 14.05 26.69
N VAL A 118 -10.70 14.03 26.85
CA VAL A 118 -9.73 14.00 25.75
C VAL A 118 -9.57 12.57 25.26
N TYR A 119 -9.53 12.41 23.93
CA TYR A 119 -9.26 11.15 23.25
C TYR A 119 -8.18 11.36 22.19
N TYR A 120 -7.63 10.25 21.70
CA TYR A 120 -6.59 10.16 20.69
C TYR A 120 -7.02 9.25 19.54
#